data_AF-A0A060YG95-F1
#
_entry.id   AF-A0A060YG95-F1
#
_cell.length_a   1.000
_cell.length_b   1.000
_cell.length_c   1.000
_cell.angle_alpha   90.00
_cell.angle_beta   90.00
_cell.angle_gamma   90.00
#
_symmetry.space_group_name_H-M   'P 1'
#
loop_
_entity.id
_entity.type
_entity.pdbx_description
1 polymer ?
#
loop_
_entity_poly.entity_id
_entity_poly.type
_entity_poly.pdbx_seq_one_letter_code
_entity_poly.pdbx_strand_id
1 'polypeptide(L)'
;MECPHNCHGNGDCLSGTCHCFPGFLGPDCSRASCPVLCSGNGQYSRGRCLCFSGWKGTECDVPSNQCIDIHCGGHGICIMGVCACNTRYKGDNCEEADCLDPGCSVHGVCIHGECHCSPGWGGTNCEILKTMCPDQCSGHGTYQSESGTCTCDTNWTGPDCSVEVCVVDCGSHGVCFGGSCRCEEGWTGTVCDQKACHPMCTKNGVCKEGKCECNQGWTGEHCNIGRSTEEYTRLQWTYTYT
;
A
#
# COMPACT_ATOMS: atom_id res chain seq x y z
N MET A 1 60.71 24.10 -38.98
CA MET A 1 59.48 24.93 -39.04
C MET A 1 59.19 25.38 -37.63
N GLU A 2 58.98 26.68 -37.43
CA GLU A 2 58.64 27.23 -36.11
C GLU A 2 57.17 26.97 -35.81
N CYS A 3 56.87 26.67 -34.54
CA CYS A 3 55.49 26.50 -34.10
C CYS A 3 54.82 27.85 -33.81
N PRO A 4 53.51 27.97 -34.07
CA PRO A 4 52.76 29.19 -33.80
C PRO A 4 52.87 29.57 -32.33
N HIS A 5 53.29 30.81 -32.07
CA HIS A 5 53.49 31.39 -30.73
C HIS A 5 54.29 30.51 -29.75
N ASN A 6 55.19 29.68 -30.27
CA ASN A 6 55.95 28.70 -29.49
C ASN A 6 55.06 27.84 -28.56
N CYS A 7 53.87 27.48 -29.05
CA CYS A 7 52.84 26.72 -28.33
C CYS A 7 52.42 27.36 -26.99
N HIS A 8 52.62 28.67 -26.83
CA HIS A 8 52.40 29.42 -25.59
C HIS A 8 53.08 28.82 -24.34
N GLY A 9 54.09 27.94 -24.52
CA GLY A 9 54.70 27.17 -23.44
C GLY A 9 53.85 26.02 -22.87
N ASN A 10 52.69 25.74 -23.48
CA ASN A 10 51.72 24.75 -23.00
C ASN A 10 51.68 23.48 -23.87
N GLY A 11 52.77 23.16 -24.57
CA GLY A 11 52.86 21.96 -25.40
C GLY A 11 54.21 21.79 -26.07
N ASP A 12 54.40 20.62 -26.68
CA ASP A 12 55.61 20.27 -27.43
C ASP A 12 55.48 20.68 -28.90
N CYS A 13 56.51 21.34 -29.44
CA CYS A 13 56.57 21.72 -30.85
C CYS A 13 57.17 20.58 -31.69
N LEU A 14 56.35 19.94 -32.53
CA LEU A 14 56.79 18.88 -33.44
C LEU A 14 56.50 19.27 -34.89
N SER A 15 57.55 19.49 -35.68
CA SER A 15 57.47 19.82 -37.11
C SER A 15 56.52 20.99 -37.46
N GLY A 16 56.46 22.02 -36.61
CA GLY A 16 55.61 23.20 -36.83
C GLY A 16 54.16 23.05 -36.34
N THR A 17 53.82 21.94 -35.69
CA THR A 17 52.52 21.72 -35.03
C THR A 17 52.70 21.59 -33.52
N CYS A 18 51.82 22.23 -32.76
CA CYS A 18 51.82 22.15 -31.30
C CYS A 18 51.04 20.94 -30.81
N HIS A 19 51.70 20.09 -30.02
CA HIS A 19 51.08 19.01 -29.26
C HIS A 19 50.85 19.49 -27.83
N CYS A 20 49.62 19.94 -27.54
CA CYS A 20 49.30 20.57 -26.26
C CYS A 20 49.38 19.60 -25.08
N PHE A 21 49.90 20.10 -23.96
CA PHE A 21 49.82 19.44 -22.66
C PHE A 21 48.36 19.33 -22.20
N PRO A 22 48.04 18.37 -21.31
CA PRO A 22 46.70 18.23 -20.75
C PRO A 22 46.18 19.56 -20.18
N GLY A 23 44.95 19.92 -20.51
CA GLY A 23 44.35 21.18 -20.08
C GLY A 23 44.48 22.34 -21.09
N PHE A 24 45.11 22.14 -22.25
CA PHE A 24 45.25 23.16 -23.29
C PHE A 24 44.82 22.64 -24.67
N LEU A 25 44.23 23.53 -25.46
CA LEU A 25 43.62 23.25 -26.76
C LEU A 25 43.98 24.34 -27.76
N GLY A 26 43.77 24.03 -29.04
CA GLY A 26 43.99 24.96 -30.14
C GLY A 26 45.34 24.75 -30.83
N PRO A 27 45.54 25.43 -31.97
CA PRO A 27 46.70 25.25 -32.83
C PRO A 27 48.02 25.71 -32.20
N ASP A 28 47.95 26.54 -31.17
CA ASP A 28 49.06 27.13 -30.43
C ASP A 28 48.95 26.91 -28.91
N CYS A 29 48.04 26.05 -28.44
CA CYS A 29 47.82 25.72 -27.03
C CYS A 29 47.50 26.94 -26.13
N SER A 30 46.97 28.02 -26.70
CA SER A 30 46.59 29.24 -25.98
C SER A 30 45.30 29.11 -25.18
N ARG A 31 44.42 28.15 -25.55
CA ARG A 31 43.09 28.02 -24.95
C ARG A 31 43.11 26.97 -23.86
N ALA A 32 42.74 27.37 -22.64
CA ALA A 32 42.48 26.42 -21.57
C ALA A 32 41.30 25.51 -21.95
N SER A 33 41.49 24.20 -21.83
CA SER A 33 40.42 23.21 -21.83
C SER A 33 39.67 23.35 -20.51
N CYS A 34 38.75 24.31 -20.44
CA CYS A 34 37.84 24.43 -19.30
C CYS A 34 36.66 23.45 -19.48
N PRO A 35 36.40 22.55 -18.52
CA PRO A 35 37.24 22.17 -17.38
C PRO A 35 38.25 21.06 -17.74
N VAL A 36 39.30 20.92 -16.92
CA VAL A 36 40.20 19.75 -16.96
C VAL A 36 39.37 18.54 -16.58
N LEU A 37 38.99 17.72 -17.56
CA LEU A 37 38.14 16.55 -17.35
C LEU A 37 38.81 15.57 -16.36
N CYS A 38 38.01 15.02 -15.43
CA CYS A 38 38.48 14.06 -14.44
C CYS A 38 39.65 14.58 -13.59
N SER A 39 39.72 15.90 -13.39
CA SER A 39 40.76 16.58 -12.61
C SER A 39 42.20 16.27 -13.05
N GLY A 40 42.38 15.76 -14.28
CA GLY A 40 43.68 15.29 -14.79
C GLY A 40 44.13 13.93 -14.24
N ASN A 41 43.34 13.32 -13.36
CA ASN A 41 43.63 12.06 -12.67
C ASN A 41 42.79 10.89 -13.20
N GLY A 42 42.27 11.01 -14.43
CA GLY A 42 41.50 9.94 -15.03
C GLY A 42 41.31 10.10 -16.52
N GLN A 43 40.82 9.03 -17.14
CA GLN A 43 40.42 9.02 -18.54
C GLN A 43 38.90 9.18 -18.64
N TYR A 44 38.44 10.22 -19.34
CA TYR A 44 37.02 10.40 -19.63
C TYR A 44 36.56 9.43 -20.72
N SER A 45 35.50 8.65 -20.47
CA SER A 45 34.93 7.72 -21.45
C SER A 45 33.45 7.50 -21.19
N ARG A 46 32.62 7.64 -22.24
CA ARG A 46 31.16 7.40 -22.22
C ARG A 46 30.42 8.10 -21.07
N GLY A 47 30.73 9.38 -20.80
CA GLY A 47 29.99 10.15 -19.79
C GLY A 47 30.52 10.02 -18.36
N ARG A 48 31.60 9.26 -18.11
CA ARG A 48 32.17 9.07 -16.77
C ARG A 48 33.69 9.15 -16.78
N CYS A 49 34.26 9.48 -15.63
CA CYS A 49 35.70 9.42 -15.41
C CYS A 49 36.15 8.03 -14.95
N LEU A 50 37.18 7.50 -15.60
CA LEU A 50 37.90 6.31 -15.16
C LEU A 50 39.17 6.77 -14.45
N CYS A 51 39.15 6.76 -13.12
CA CYS A 51 40.26 7.28 -12.33
C CYS A 51 41.52 6.42 -12.45
N PHE A 52 42.67 7.09 -12.51
CA PHE A 52 43.97 6.46 -12.37
C PHE A 52 44.16 5.92 -10.95
N SER A 53 45.10 4.99 -10.80
CA SER A 53 45.41 4.40 -9.50
C SER A 53 45.73 5.49 -8.46
N GLY A 54 45.13 5.36 -7.27
CA GLY A 54 45.29 6.35 -6.20
C GLY A 54 44.23 7.46 -6.18
N TRP A 55 43.29 7.48 -7.13
CA TRP A 55 42.22 8.49 -7.20
C TRP A 55 40.84 7.85 -7.33
N LYS A 56 39.82 8.55 -6.83
CA LYS A 56 38.41 8.17 -6.90
C LYS A 56 37.51 9.41 -6.87
N GLY A 57 36.20 9.19 -6.83
CA GLY A 57 35.20 10.25 -7.00
C GLY A 57 34.74 10.36 -8.45
N THR A 58 33.62 11.04 -8.68
CA THR A 58 33.05 11.19 -10.02
C THR A 58 33.94 12.00 -10.96
N GLU A 59 34.78 12.88 -10.38
CA GLU A 59 35.73 13.73 -11.09
C GLU A 59 37.20 13.37 -10.80
N CYS A 60 37.47 12.22 -10.17
CA CYS A 60 38.83 11.76 -9.81
C CYS A 60 39.65 12.80 -9.02
N ASP A 61 38.98 13.62 -8.23
CA ASP A 61 39.52 14.69 -7.40
C ASP A 61 39.84 14.23 -5.98
N VAL A 62 39.39 13.03 -5.58
CA VAL A 62 39.58 12.49 -4.23
C VAL A 62 40.69 11.44 -4.21
N PRO A 63 41.75 11.61 -3.41
CA PRO A 63 42.75 10.58 -3.20
C PRO A 63 42.13 9.30 -2.62
N SER A 64 42.60 8.12 -3.03
CA SER A 64 41.99 6.84 -2.64
C SER A 64 42.03 6.57 -1.13
N ASN A 65 42.97 7.18 -0.41
CA ASN A 65 43.11 7.08 1.05
C ASN A 65 42.23 8.08 1.84
N GLN A 66 41.43 8.89 1.15
CA GLN A 66 40.47 9.83 1.75
C GLN A 66 39.06 9.40 1.39
N CYS A 67 38.08 9.71 2.24
CA CYS A 67 36.68 9.41 1.93
C CYS A 67 36.11 10.52 1.04
N ILE A 68 35.11 10.19 0.20
CA ILE A 68 34.43 11.20 -0.62
C ILE A 68 33.69 12.17 0.29
N ASP A 69 33.02 11.65 1.33
CA ASP A 69 32.57 12.43 2.47
C ASP A 69 33.48 12.17 3.67
N ILE A 70 34.14 13.21 4.17
CA ILE A 70 35.00 13.16 5.35
C ILE A 70 34.23 12.82 6.64
N HIS A 71 32.92 13.09 6.67
CA HIS A 71 32.04 12.84 7.80
C HIS A 71 31.24 11.55 7.66
N CYS A 72 31.36 10.84 6.54
CA CYS A 72 30.64 9.59 6.27
C CYS A 72 29.15 9.70 6.64
N GLY A 73 28.45 10.67 6.04
CA GLY A 73 27.03 10.95 6.27
C GLY A 73 26.71 11.47 7.67
N GLY A 74 27.71 11.78 8.50
CA GLY A 74 27.55 12.04 9.93
C GLY A 74 27.34 10.78 10.77
N HIS A 75 27.43 9.60 10.16
CA HIS A 75 27.11 8.31 10.75
C HIS A 75 28.27 7.31 10.66
N GLY A 76 29.51 7.79 10.50
CA GLY A 76 30.69 6.93 10.49
C GLY A 76 31.99 7.69 10.71
N ILE A 77 33.09 6.95 10.62
CA ILE A 77 34.45 7.49 10.72
C ILE A 77 35.20 7.08 9.46
N CYS A 78 35.86 8.04 8.80
CA CYS A 78 36.71 7.74 7.65
C CYS A 78 38.04 7.10 8.09
N ILE A 79 38.30 5.88 7.64
CA ILE A 79 39.53 5.13 7.94
C ILE A 79 40.19 4.73 6.62
N MET A 80 41.33 5.34 6.30
CA MET A 80 42.11 5.07 5.08
C MET A 80 41.29 5.10 3.78
N GLY A 81 40.31 6.00 3.71
CA GLY A 81 39.48 6.19 2.53
C GLY A 81 38.25 5.28 2.45
N VAL A 82 37.98 4.51 3.50
CA VAL A 82 36.75 3.72 3.64
C VAL A 82 35.97 4.24 4.85
N CYS A 83 34.67 4.44 4.69
CA CYS A 83 33.81 4.82 5.80
C CYS A 83 33.50 3.59 6.66
N ALA A 84 33.94 3.61 7.91
CA ALA A 84 33.52 2.66 8.94
C ALA A 84 32.23 3.19 9.58
N CYS A 85 31.10 2.58 9.23
CA CYS A 85 29.79 3.04 9.68
C CYS A 85 29.51 2.71 11.15
N ASN A 86 28.82 3.62 11.81
CA ASN A 86 28.27 3.40 13.14
C ASN A 86 27.15 2.34 13.08
N THR A 87 26.86 1.73 14.23
CA THR A 87 25.76 0.76 14.35
C THR A 87 24.44 1.35 13.82
N ARG A 88 23.73 0.56 13.01
CA ARG A 88 22.48 0.92 12.28
C ARG A 88 22.66 1.77 11.02
N TYR A 89 23.87 1.86 10.49
CA TYR A 89 24.14 2.53 9.21
C TYR A 89 25.04 1.67 8.33
N LYS A 90 24.83 1.76 7.01
CA LYS A 90 25.63 1.05 6.01
C LYS A 90 25.75 1.87 4.71
N GLY A 91 26.42 1.27 3.73
CA GLY A 91 26.72 1.89 2.44
C GLY A 91 28.08 2.60 2.45
N ASP A 92 28.54 3.03 1.28
CA ASP A 92 29.89 3.57 1.08
C ASP A 92 30.16 4.86 1.85
N ASN A 93 29.10 5.62 2.16
CA ASN A 93 29.13 6.86 2.95
C ASN A 93 28.27 6.78 4.23
N CYS A 94 27.79 5.60 4.65
CA CYS A 94 26.99 5.43 5.87
C CYS A 94 25.66 6.21 5.92
N GLU A 95 25.09 6.57 4.77
CA GLU A 95 23.81 7.28 4.69
C GLU A 95 22.60 6.35 4.72
N GLU A 96 22.80 5.05 4.44
CA GLU A 96 21.72 4.07 4.43
C GLU A 96 21.47 3.56 5.85
N ALA A 97 20.21 3.64 6.30
CA ALA A 97 19.79 3.01 7.54
C ALA A 97 19.90 1.48 7.43
N ASP A 98 20.45 0.86 8.47
CA ASP A 98 20.60 -0.59 8.61
C ASP A 98 19.94 -1.06 9.91
N CYS A 99 19.52 -2.32 9.93
CA CYS A 99 18.93 -2.89 11.14
C CYS A 99 20.01 -3.12 12.19
N LEU A 100 19.61 -3.09 13.46
CA LEU A 100 20.52 -3.46 14.55
C LEU A 100 21.00 -4.92 14.41
N ASP A 101 20.09 -5.78 13.96
CA ASP A 101 20.37 -7.14 13.52
C ASP A 101 20.02 -7.28 12.04
N PRO A 102 21.00 -7.39 11.13
CA PRO A 102 20.76 -7.61 9.71
C PRO A 102 19.96 -8.88 9.40
N GLY A 103 20.02 -9.87 10.30
CA GLY A 103 19.27 -11.11 10.20
C GLY A 103 17.89 -11.06 10.85
N CYS A 104 17.53 -9.98 11.55
CA CYS A 104 16.26 -9.83 12.27
C CYS A 104 15.88 -11.12 13.04
N SER A 105 16.78 -11.58 13.91
CA SER A 105 16.70 -12.82 14.68
C SER A 105 16.45 -14.08 13.85
N VAL A 106 16.90 -14.11 12.59
CA VAL A 106 16.59 -15.13 11.56
C VAL A 106 15.09 -15.33 11.28
N HIS A 107 14.26 -14.41 11.76
CA HIS A 107 12.81 -14.47 11.72
C HIS A 107 12.20 -13.29 10.95
N GLY A 108 13.01 -12.56 10.19
CA GLY A 108 12.55 -11.44 9.38
C GLY A 108 13.57 -11.03 8.33
N VAL A 109 13.25 -9.94 7.65
CA VAL A 109 14.13 -9.28 6.69
C VAL A 109 14.29 -7.81 7.05
N CYS A 110 15.51 -7.30 6.93
CA CYS A 110 15.80 -5.90 7.16
C CYS A 110 15.43 -5.06 5.93
N ILE A 111 14.54 -4.08 6.09
CA ILE A 111 14.17 -3.13 5.03
C ILE A 111 14.26 -1.72 5.61
N HIS A 112 15.14 -0.89 5.03
CA HIS A 112 15.36 0.51 5.42
C HIS A 112 15.57 0.73 6.94
N GLY A 113 16.27 -0.19 7.61
CA GLY A 113 16.56 -0.11 9.04
C GLY A 113 15.45 -0.62 9.96
N GLU A 114 14.35 -1.14 9.42
CA GLU A 114 13.27 -1.79 10.16
C GLU A 114 13.22 -3.28 9.83
N CYS A 115 13.03 -4.11 10.86
CA CYS A 115 12.86 -5.54 10.69
C CYS A 115 11.41 -5.88 10.36
N HIS A 116 11.19 -6.39 9.15
CA HIS A 116 9.90 -6.93 8.73
C HIS A 116 9.84 -8.41 9.09
N CYS A 117 9.06 -8.72 10.13
CA CYS A 117 8.98 -10.06 10.69
C CYS A 117 8.17 -11.03 9.85
N SER A 118 8.63 -12.27 9.85
CA SER A 118 7.91 -13.42 9.29
C SER A 118 6.65 -13.72 10.11
N PRO A 119 5.63 -14.38 9.53
CA PRO A 119 4.43 -14.76 10.27
C PRO A 119 4.75 -15.52 11.57
N GLY A 120 4.06 -15.17 12.65
CA GLY A 120 4.30 -15.76 13.98
C GLY A 120 5.45 -15.11 14.77
N TRP A 121 6.12 -14.09 14.22
CA TRP A 121 7.17 -13.35 14.92
C TRP A 121 6.88 -11.85 14.99
N GLY A 122 7.46 -11.20 15.99
CA GLY A 122 7.38 -9.77 16.18
C GLY A 122 8.39 -9.27 17.18
N GLY A 123 8.21 -8.05 17.66
CA GLY A 123 9.32 -7.32 18.30
C GLY A 123 10.09 -6.51 17.26
N THR A 124 10.99 -5.65 17.74
CA THR A 124 11.73 -4.71 16.87
C THR A 124 12.79 -5.39 16.02
N ASN A 125 13.23 -6.59 16.41
CA ASN A 125 14.18 -7.43 15.70
C ASN A 125 13.62 -8.84 15.46
N CYS A 126 12.30 -9.02 15.48
CA CYS A 126 11.62 -10.31 15.28
C CYS A 126 12.00 -11.40 16.30
N GLU A 127 12.42 -10.99 17.50
CA GLU A 127 12.86 -11.85 18.59
C GLU A 127 11.71 -12.46 19.41
N ILE A 128 10.52 -11.87 19.30
CA ILE A 128 9.33 -12.28 20.04
C ILE A 128 8.55 -13.27 19.20
N LEU A 129 8.44 -14.51 19.67
CA LEU A 129 7.47 -15.46 19.14
C LEU A 129 6.07 -14.94 19.47
N LYS A 130 5.39 -14.39 18.46
CA LYS A 130 3.97 -14.05 18.57
C LYS A 130 3.20 -15.35 18.42
N THR A 131 2.65 -15.87 19.52
CA THR A 131 1.50 -16.77 19.43
C THR A 131 0.49 -16.11 18.50
N MET A 132 0.24 -16.71 17.33
CA MET A 132 -0.79 -16.25 16.41
C MET A 132 -2.07 -16.07 17.23
N CYS A 133 -2.61 -14.84 17.22
CA CYS A 133 -3.29 -14.14 18.31
C CYS A 133 -4.33 -14.91 19.18
N PRO A 134 -4.67 -14.38 20.38
CA PRO A 134 -5.82 -14.83 21.18
C PRO A 134 -7.18 -14.82 20.45
N ASP A 135 -7.31 -14.05 19.36
CA ASP A 135 -8.55 -13.84 18.59
C ASP A 135 -8.69 -14.69 17.31
N GLN A 136 -7.85 -15.72 17.13
CA GLN A 136 -7.76 -16.44 15.85
C GLN A 136 -9.04 -17.15 15.39
N CYS A 137 -10.09 -17.24 16.23
CA CYS A 137 -11.39 -17.81 15.87
C CYS A 137 -12.55 -16.94 16.39
N SER A 138 -12.42 -15.60 16.28
CA SER A 138 -13.43 -14.62 16.71
C SER A 138 -13.86 -14.75 18.19
N GLY A 139 -13.02 -15.36 19.03
CA GLY A 139 -13.35 -15.68 20.43
C GLY A 139 -14.34 -16.85 20.62
N HIS A 140 -14.66 -17.57 19.55
CA HIS A 140 -15.66 -18.64 19.49
C HIS A 140 -15.07 -19.94 18.92
N GLY A 141 -13.80 -20.19 19.18
CA GLY A 141 -13.15 -21.41 18.77
C GLY A 141 -11.69 -21.50 19.20
N THR A 142 -11.09 -22.65 18.92
CA THR A 142 -9.68 -22.94 19.19
C THR A 142 -8.91 -23.04 17.88
N TYR A 143 -7.83 -22.28 17.75
CA TYR A 143 -6.97 -22.29 16.57
C TYR A 143 -5.99 -23.48 16.61
N GLN A 144 -5.93 -24.25 15.52
CA GLN A 144 -4.97 -25.35 15.36
C GLN A 144 -3.77 -24.88 14.54
N SER A 145 -2.60 -24.77 15.19
CA SER A 145 -1.37 -24.26 14.59
C SER A 145 -0.79 -25.15 13.48
N GLU A 146 -1.05 -26.47 13.53
CA GLU A 146 -0.52 -27.43 12.55
C GLU A 146 -1.22 -27.34 11.19
N SER A 147 -2.53 -27.10 11.19
CA SER A 147 -3.37 -27.00 9.99
C SER A 147 -3.65 -25.56 9.55
N GLY A 148 -3.45 -24.58 10.43
CA GLY A 148 -3.82 -23.19 10.19
C GLY A 148 -5.33 -22.95 10.18
N THR A 149 -6.11 -23.77 10.89
CA THR A 149 -7.58 -23.74 10.86
C THR A 149 -8.20 -23.58 12.25
N CYS A 150 -9.38 -22.99 12.30
CA CYS A 150 -10.18 -22.92 13.53
C CYS A 150 -11.06 -24.16 13.73
N THR A 151 -11.13 -24.61 14.99
CA THR A 151 -12.17 -25.51 15.48
C THR A 151 -13.18 -24.69 16.25
N CYS A 152 -14.39 -24.54 15.73
CA CYS A 152 -15.39 -23.66 16.34
C CYS A 152 -16.06 -24.29 17.57
N ASP A 153 -16.40 -23.43 18.52
CA ASP A 153 -17.21 -23.76 19.68
C ASP A 153 -18.64 -24.11 19.24
N THR A 154 -19.40 -24.73 20.15
CA THR A 154 -20.78 -25.12 19.85
C THR A 154 -21.61 -23.89 19.49
N ASN A 155 -22.35 -23.95 18.39
CA ASN A 155 -23.12 -22.87 17.78
C ASN A 155 -22.33 -21.83 16.97
N TRP A 156 -21.09 -22.12 16.60
CA TRP A 156 -20.30 -21.26 15.71
C TRP A 156 -19.75 -22.05 14.52
N THR A 157 -19.58 -21.39 13.38
CA THR A 157 -19.10 -21.95 12.13
C THR A 157 -18.38 -20.88 11.31
N GLY A 158 -17.89 -21.28 10.14
CA GLY A 158 -17.05 -20.45 9.29
C GLY A 158 -15.56 -20.67 9.54
N PRO A 159 -14.70 -20.15 8.65
CA PRO A 159 -13.25 -20.38 8.70
C PRO A 159 -12.58 -19.76 9.94
N ASP A 160 -13.20 -18.74 10.53
CA ASP A 160 -12.76 -18.00 11.71
C ASP A 160 -13.78 -18.05 12.86
N CYS A 161 -14.78 -18.93 12.79
CA CYS A 161 -15.84 -19.05 13.80
C CYS A 161 -16.64 -17.77 14.06
N SER A 162 -16.72 -16.87 13.08
CA SER A 162 -17.49 -15.63 13.16
C SER A 162 -18.99 -15.81 12.90
N VAL A 163 -19.42 -16.98 12.42
CA VAL A 163 -20.81 -17.21 11.99
C VAL A 163 -21.55 -18.03 13.04
N GLU A 164 -22.59 -17.47 13.63
CA GLU A 164 -23.47 -18.20 14.55
C GLU A 164 -24.27 -19.28 13.79
N VAL A 165 -24.25 -20.52 14.28
CA VAL A 165 -25.08 -21.62 13.78
C VAL A 165 -26.44 -21.52 14.42
N CYS A 166 -27.46 -21.38 13.59
CA CYS A 166 -28.82 -21.20 14.07
C CYS A 166 -29.67 -22.45 13.96
N VAL A 167 -30.61 -22.57 14.88
CA VAL A 167 -31.54 -23.71 14.96
C VAL A 167 -32.46 -23.75 13.73
N VAL A 168 -32.64 -22.60 13.07
CA VAL A 168 -33.45 -22.43 11.87
C VAL A 168 -32.62 -21.78 10.75
N ASP A 169 -32.78 -22.26 9.52
CA ASP A 169 -32.19 -21.66 8.33
C ASP A 169 -32.97 -20.40 7.97
N CYS A 170 -32.32 -19.23 8.07
CA CYS A 170 -32.94 -17.93 7.82
C CYS A 170 -33.07 -17.57 6.32
N GLY A 171 -32.73 -18.51 5.43
CA GLY A 171 -32.78 -18.32 3.99
C GLY A 171 -31.85 -17.21 3.51
N SER A 172 -32.09 -16.72 2.29
CA SER A 172 -31.28 -15.64 1.68
C SER A 172 -31.67 -14.22 2.12
N HIS A 173 -32.74 -14.08 2.91
CA HIS A 173 -33.34 -12.79 3.28
C HIS A 173 -33.41 -12.58 4.79
N GLY A 174 -32.64 -13.35 5.54
CA GLY A 174 -32.58 -13.27 6.98
C GLY A 174 -31.16 -13.43 7.50
N VAL A 175 -30.85 -12.66 8.53
CA VAL A 175 -29.61 -12.83 9.30
C VAL A 175 -29.99 -13.40 10.66
N CYS A 176 -29.29 -14.43 11.09
CA CYS A 176 -29.54 -14.96 12.42
C CYS A 176 -29.03 -14.01 13.50
N PHE A 177 -29.83 -13.84 14.55
CA PHE A 177 -29.49 -13.02 15.68
C PHE A 177 -30.13 -13.60 16.95
N GLY A 178 -29.31 -14.14 17.87
CA GLY A 178 -29.79 -14.66 19.15
C GLY A 178 -30.72 -15.86 19.00
N GLY A 179 -30.43 -16.76 18.06
CA GLY A 179 -31.22 -17.97 17.78
C GLY A 179 -32.54 -17.75 17.05
N SER A 180 -32.82 -16.55 16.54
CA SER A 180 -33.99 -16.24 15.70
C SER A 180 -33.59 -15.49 14.43
N CYS A 181 -34.36 -15.65 13.36
CA CYS A 181 -34.10 -14.97 12.10
C CYS A 181 -34.59 -13.53 12.14
N ARG A 182 -33.69 -12.58 11.90
CA ARG A 182 -34.02 -11.18 11.67
C ARG A 182 -34.07 -10.95 10.15
N CYS A 183 -35.28 -10.70 9.64
CA CYS A 183 -35.50 -10.56 8.20
C CYS A 183 -35.07 -9.19 7.67
N GLU A 184 -34.63 -9.19 6.41
CA GLU A 184 -34.41 -7.99 5.61
C GLU A 184 -35.72 -7.21 5.39
N GLU A 185 -35.61 -5.93 5.08
CA GLU A 185 -36.77 -5.08 4.80
C GLU A 185 -37.56 -5.64 3.61
N GLY A 186 -38.88 -5.80 3.78
CA GLY A 186 -39.75 -6.42 2.78
C GLY A 186 -39.89 -7.94 2.90
N TRP A 187 -39.26 -8.57 3.89
CA TRP A 187 -39.41 -9.99 4.21
C TRP A 187 -39.89 -10.22 5.64
N THR A 188 -40.56 -11.34 5.87
CA THR A 188 -41.16 -11.74 7.13
C THR A 188 -41.25 -13.27 7.22
N GLY A 189 -41.81 -13.78 8.32
CA GLY A 189 -41.83 -15.20 8.66
C GLY A 189 -40.67 -15.60 9.57
N THR A 190 -40.75 -16.78 10.19
CA THR A 190 -39.74 -17.26 11.15
C THR A 190 -38.41 -17.63 10.48
N VAL A 191 -38.40 -17.79 9.16
CA VAL A 191 -37.25 -18.12 8.32
C VAL A 191 -37.09 -17.13 7.15
N CYS A 192 -37.76 -15.98 7.21
CA CYS A 192 -37.64 -14.89 6.23
C CYS A 192 -37.94 -15.28 4.78
N ASP A 193 -38.83 -16.25 4.57
CA ASP A 193 -39.23 -16.78 3.27
C ASP A 193 -40.52 -16.13 2.72
N GLN A 194 -41.15 -15.24 3.50
CA GLN A 194 -42.41 -14.59 3.12
C GLN A 194 -42.19 -13.12 2.78
N LYS A 195 -42.72 -12.65 1.66
CA LYS A 195 -42.72 -11.21 1.34
C LYS A 195 -43.67 -10.46 2.28
N ALA A 196 -43.14 -9.45 2.96
CA ALA A 196 -43.91 -8.59 3.82
C ALA A 196 -44.85 -7.69 2.99
N CYS A 197 -46.08 -7.53 3.46
CA CYS A 197 -46.99 -6.52 2.93
C CYS A 197 -47.00 -5.27 3.82
N HIS A 198 -47.37 -4.14 3.23
CA HIS A 198 -47.54 -2.88 3.96
C HIS A 198 -48.54 -3.04 5.14
N PRO A 199 -48.33 -2.43 6.31
CA PRO A 199 -49.19 -2.64 7.49
C PRO A 199 -50.70 -2.34 7.28
N MET A 200 -51.02 -1.41 6.38
CA MET A 200 -52.43 -1.10 6.04
C MET A 200 -53.11 -2.22 5.24
N CYS A 201 -52.32 -3.05 4.55
CA CYS A 201 -52.78 -4.23 3.83
C CYS A 201 -53.36 -5.26 4.79
N THR A 202 -52.64 -5.56 5.89
CA THR A 202 -53.09 -6.52 6.90
C THR A 202 -54.35 -6.08 7.64
N LYS A 203 -54.67 -4.79 7.60
CA LYS A 203 -55.88 -4.22 8.20
C LYS A 203 -57.07 -4.22 7.25
N ASN A 204 -56.84 -3.87 5.98
CA ASN A 204 -57.90 -3.57 5.01
C ASN A 204 -57.89 -4.50 3.78
N GLY A 205 -57.15 -5.60 3.82
CA GLY A 205 -57.00 -6.55 2.74
C GLY A 205 -56.33 -7.85 3.19
N VAL A 206 -55.98 -8.69 2.22
CA VAL A 206 -55.25 -9.94 2.42
C VAL A 206 -53.93 -9.84 1.67
N CYS A 207 -52.83 -10.17 2.35
CA CYS A 207 -51.49 -10.22 1.77
C CYS A 207 -51.28 -11.55 1.04
N LYS A 208 -50.92 -11.50 -0.25
CA LYS A 208 -50.47 -12.67 -1.02
C LYS A 208 -49.20 -12.32 -1.79
N GLU A 209 -48.10 -13.00 -1.47
CA GLU A 209 -46.79 -12.81 -2.11
C GLU A 209 -46.30 -11.34 -2.17
N GLY A 210 -46.56 -10.56 -1.11
CA GLY A 210 -46.20 -9.14 -1.06
C GLY A 210 -47.18 -8.20 -1.77
N LYS A 211 -48.24 -8.73 -2.40
CA LYS A 211 -49.32 -7.97 -3.03
C LYS A 211 -50.57 -7.95 -2.15
N CYS A 212 -51.24 -6.81 -2.14
CA CYS A 212 -52.45 -6.61 -1.36
C CYS A 212 -53.71 -6.83 -2.18
N GLU A 213 -54.54 -7.76 -1.74
CA GLU A 213 -55.91 -7.93 -2.21
C GLU A 213 -56.86 -7.19 -1.27
N CYS A 214 -57.40 -6.05 -1.70
CA CYS A 214 -58.19 -5.18 -0.83
C CYS A 214 -59.60 -5.71 -0.54
N ASN A 215 -60.03 -5.52 0.71
CA ASN A 215 -61.40 -5.80 1.13
C ASN A 215 -62.37 -4.79 0.49
N GLN A 216 -63.65 -5.16 0.39
CA GLN A 216 -64.67 -4.32 -0.23
C GLN A 216 -64.71 -2.91 0.40
N GLY A 217 -64.67 -1.88 -0.45
CA GLY A 217 -64.63 -0.47 -0.02
C GLY A 217 -63.23 0.11 0.12
N TRP A 218 -62.17 -0.69 -0.05
CA TRP A 218 -60.78 -0.24 -0.03
C TRP A 218 -60.11 -0.43 -1.39
N THR A 219 -59.26 0.52 -1.78
CA THR A 219 -58.51 0.53 -3.03
C THR A 219 -57.07 1.05 -2.80
N GLY A 220 -56.25 1.04 -3.85
CA GLY A 220 -54.83 1.42 -3.77
C GLY A 220 -53.90 0.22 -3.59
N GLU A 221 -52.60 0.41 -3.86
CA GLU A 221 -51.59 -0.66 -3.85
C GLU A 221 -51.45 -1.36 -2.49
N HIS A 222 -51.77 -0.65 -1.40
CA HIS A 222 -51.65 -1.14 -0.03
C HIS A 222 -52.98 -1.11 0.74
N CYS A 223 -54.11 -1.01 0.03
CA CYS A 223 -55.47 -0.93 0.61
C CYS A 223 -55.63 0.21 1.63
N ASN A 224 -54.95 1.33 1.37
CA ASN A 224 -54.94 2.52 2.21
C ASN A 224 -55.96 3.58 1.79
N ILE A 225 -56.62 3.42 0.64
CA ILE A 225 -57.63 4.36 0.14
C ILE A 225 -59.01 3.77 0.45
N GLY A 226 -59.69 4.29 1.47
CA GLY A 226 -61.08 3.95 1.74
C GLY A 226 -62.00 4.78 0.87
N ARG A 227 -63.05 4.17 0.29
CA ARG A 227 -64.14 4.91 -0.35
C ARG A 227 -64.88 5.72 0.72
N SER A 228 -64.60 7.02 0.82
CA SER A 228 -65.41 7.92 1.63
C SER A 228 -66.77 8.11 0.95
N THR A 229 -67.82 8.18 1.77
CA THR A 229 -69.21 8.43 1.39
C THR A 229 -69.46 9.84 0.79
N GLU A 230 -68.44 10.51 0.25
CA GLU A 230 -68.52 11.86 -0.31
C GLU A 230 -68.55 11.90 -1.85
N GLU A 231 -68.20 10.81 -2.54
CA GLU A 231 -68.35 10.74 -4.00
C GLU A 231 -69.75 10.34 -4.48
N TYR A 232 -70.65 9.97 -3.57
CA TYR A 232 -72.04 9.65 -3.92
C TYR A 232 -72.90 10.90 -4.17
N THR A 233 -72.54 12.07 -3.62
CA THR A 233 -73.34 13.30 -3.78
C THR A 233 -73.04 14.10 -5.07
N ARG A 234 -72.02 13.75 -5.86
CA ARG A 234 -71.74 14.43 -7.14
C ARG A 234 -72.46 13.85 -8.36
N LEU A 235 -73.01 12.64 -8.28
CA LEU A 235 -73.66 11.98 -9.43
C LEU A 235 -75.20 11.92 -9.35
N GLN A 236 -75.83 12.46 -8.29
CA GLN A 236 -77.30 12.50 -8.18
C GLN A 236 -77.93 13.90 -8.30
N TRP A 237 -77.17 14.98 -8.46
CA TRP A 237 -77.72 16.36 -8.57
C TRP A 237 -77.67 17.00 -9.97
N THR A 238 -77.25 16.28 -11.02
CA THR A 238 -77.28 16.81 -12.40
C THR A 238 -78.48 16.35 -13.24
N TYR A 239 -79.46 15.66 -12.66
CA TYR A 239 -80.65 15.16 -13.38
C TYR A 239 -81.99 15.43 -12.69
N THR A 240 -82.25 16.65 -12.20
CA THR A 240 -83.64 17.11 -12.01
C THR A 240 -83.71 18.63 -12.06
N TYR A 241 -83.68 19.23 -13.26
CA TYR A 241 -84.36 20.50 -13.59
C TYR A 241 -84.39 20.63 -15.13
N THR A 242 -85.41 20.03 -15.75
CA THR A 242 -86.03 20.50 -17.01
C THR A 242 -87.37 21.10 -16.64
#